data_AF-A0A540K4E7-F1
#
_entry.id   AF-A0A540K4E7-F1
#
_cell.length_a   1.000
_cell.length_b   1.000
_cell.length_c   1.000
_cell.angle_alpha   90.00
_cell.angle_beta   90.00
_cell.angle_gamma   90.00
#
_symmetry.space_group_name_H-M   'P 1'
#
loop_
_entity.id
_entity.type
_entity.pdbx_description
1 polymer ?
#
loop_
_entity_poly.entity_id
_entity_poly.type
_entity_poly.pdbx_seq_one_letter_code
_entity_poly.pdbx_strand_id
1 'polypeptide(L)'
;MDREWIRNPNRVSREYLNGISEFLKTASKHVNAEGYTKCPCQNCNNCRLKSLREIQQDLGRYGMSFNYTTWTHHGERLRTVSSCSNSSRFPIFG
;
A
#
# COMPACT_ATOMS: atom_id res chain seq x y z
N MET A 1 4.33 9.72 3.93
CA MET A 1 3.19 10.62 3.69
C MET A 1 1.96 9.99 4.31
N ASP A 2 1.10 10.76 4.97
CA ASP A 2 -0.17 10.20 5.44
C ASP A 2 -0.99 9.74 4.24
N ARG A 3 -1.59 8.55 4.34
CA ARG A 3 -2.28 7.83 3.26
C ARG A 3 -3.64 8.45 2.91
N GLU A 4 -3.92 9.66 3.41
CA GLU A 4 -5.18 10.37 3.24
C GLU A 4 -5.48 10.66 1.77
N TRP A 5 -4.45 10.83 0.94
CA TRP A 5 -4.59 11.01 -0.50
C TRP A 5 -5.38 9.87 -1.15
N ILE A 6 -5.31 8.64 -0.63
CA ILE A 6 -6.07 7.49 -1.15
C ILE A 6 -7.58 7.77 -1.11
N ARG A 7 -8.05 8.50 -0.09
CA ARG A 7 -9.45 8.85 0.12
C ARG A 7 -9.88 10.13 -0.60
N ASN A 8 -8.94 10.89 -1.16
CA ASN A 8 -9.26 12.13 -1.87
C ASN A 8 -10.06 11.80 -3.16
N PRO A 9 -11.29 12.31 -3.35
CA PRO A 9 -12.08 12.04 -4.56
C PRO A 9 -11.53 12.75 -5.80
N ASN A 10 -10.75 13.82 -5.63
CA ASN A 10 -10.18 14.60 -6.72
C ASN A 10 -8.93 13.91 -7.29
N ARG A 11 -9.09 13.20 -8.41
CA ARG A 11 -8.02 12.44 -9.09
C ARG A 11 -6.98 13.30 -9.81
N VAL A 12 -7.24 14.59 -9.98
CA VAL A 12 -6.29 15.55 -10.57
C VAL A 12 -5.61 16.43 -9.51
N SER A 13 -5.97 16.24 -8.24
CA SER A 13 -5.33 16.96 -7.13
C SER A 13 -3.84 16.61 -7.03
N ARG A 14 -3.05 17.59 -6.59
CA ARG A 14 -1.59 17.41 -6.44
C ARG A 14 -1.29 16.33 -5.40
N GLU A 15 -2.09 16.25 -4.35
CA GLU A 15 -1.99 15.27 -3.27
C GLU A 15 -2.16 13.85 -3.83
N TYR A 16 -3.18 13.63 -4.66
CA TYR A 16 -3.44 12.34 -5.28
C TYR A 16 -2.33 11.94 -6.27
N LEU A 17 -1.91 12.86 -7.13
CA LEU A 17 -0.84 12.60 -8.11
C LEU A 17 0.52 12.34 -7.44
N ASN A 18 0.85 13.08 -6.37
CA ASN A 18 2.05 12.84 -5.57
C ASN A 18 2.00 11.48 -4.89
N GLY A 19 0.85 11.11 -4.34
CA GLY A 19 0.62 9.80 -3.74
C GLY A 19 0.80 8.64 -4.73
N ILE A 20 0.30 8.80 -5.97
CA ILE A 20 0.57 7.84 -7.06
C ILE A 20 2.07 7.75 -7.34
N SER A 21 2.77 8.88 -7.45
CA SER A 21 4.21 8.89 -7.71
C SER A 21 5.00 8.16 -6.61
N GLU A 22 4.68 8.40 -5.34
CA GLU A 22 5.29 7.72 -4.20
C GLU A 22 5.00 6.21 -4.21
N PHE A 23 3.76 5.83 -4.50
CA PHE A 23 3.38 4.43 -4.66
C PHE A 23 4.20 3.76 -5.77
N LEU A 24 4.27 4.36 -6.96
CA LEU A 24 5.00 3.78 -8.10
C LEU A 24 6.50 3.63 -7.84
N LYS A 25 7.12 4.57 -7.12
CA LYS A 25 8.53 4.48 -6.68
C LYS A 25 8.77 3.31 -5.73
N THR A 26 7.77 2.96 -4.91
CA THR A 26 7.83 1.80 -4.02
C THR A 26 7.57 0.52 -4.82
N ALA A 27 6.51 0.51 -5.63
CA ALA A 27 6.11 -0.62 -6.44
C ALA A 27 7.18 -1.06 -7.46
N SER A 28 7.98 -0.12 -7.99
CA SER A 28 9.07 -0.44 -8.92
C SER A 28 10.17 -1.33 -8.32
N LYS A 29 10.30 -1.34 -6.98
CA LYS A 29 11.23 -2.22 -6.26
C LYS A 29 10.66 -3.63 -6.03
N HIS A 30 9.38 -3.83 -6.33
CA HIS A 30 8.62 -5.05 -6.06
C HIS A 30 7.93 -5.57 -7.33
N VAL A 31 8.61 -5.44 -8.47
CA VAL A 31 8.20 -6.06 -9.74
C VAL A 31 8.77 -7.47 -9.88
N ASN A 32 8.08 -8.33 -10.61
CA ASN A 32 8.57 -9.65 -10.99
C ASN A 32 9.63 -9.54 -12.12
N ALA A 33 10.14 -10.69 -12.59
CA ALA A 33 11.13 -10.76 -13.67
C ALA A 33 10.66 -10.12 -15.00
N GLU A 34 9.35 -10.01 -15.20
CA GLU A 34 8.73 -9.40 -16.39
C GLU A 34 8.41 -7.91 -16.21
N GLY A 35 8.73 -7.32 -15.05
CA GLY A 35 8.45 -5.92 -14.75
C GLY A 35 6.99 -5.64 -14.32
N TYR A 36 6.25 -6.68 -13.94
CA TYR A 36 4.87 -6.58 -13.48
C TYR A 36 4.76 -6.65 -11.95
N THR A 37 3.76 -5.95 -11.40
CA THR A 37 3.42 -6.02 -9.97
C THR A 37 1.92 -5.92 -9.75
N LYS A 38 1.46 -6.11 -8.51
CA LYS A 38 0.03 -6.15 -8.17
C LYS A 38 -0.60 -4.76 -8.34
N CYS A 39 -1.72 -4.68 -9.05
CA CYS A 39 -2.44 -3.42 -9.25
C CYS A 39 -3.39 -3.14 -8.07
N PRO A 40 -3.17 -2.07 -7.28
CA PRO A 40 -3.99 -1.74 -6.11
C PRO A 40 -5.22 -0.89 -6.44
N CYS A 41 -5.57 -0.69 -7.72
CA CYS A 41 -6.73 0.11 -8.09
C CYS A 41 -8.03 -0.56 -7.62
N GLN A 42 -9.10 0.23 -7.47
CA GLN A 42 -10.40 -0.27 -6.99
C GLN A 42 -10.98 -1.42 -7.84
N ASN A 43 -10.68 -1.44 -9.13
CA ASN A 43 -11.14 -2.48 -10.04
C ASN A 43 -10.31 -3.78 -9.94
N CYS A 44 -9.01 -3.67 -9.64
CA CYS A 44 -8.11 -4.82 -9.60
C CYS A 44 -7.93 -5.40 -8.19
N ASN A 45 -8.02 -4.58 -7.13
CA ASN A 45 -7.88 -4.97 -5.72
C ASN A 45 -6.68 -5.89 -5.43
N ASN A 46 -5.51 -5.59 -5.99
CA ASN A 46 -4.29 -6.40 -5.87
C ASN A 46 -4.39 -7.84 -6.44
N CYS A 47 -5.43 -8.17 -7.21
CA CYS A 47 -5.58 -9.48 -7.84
C CYS A 47 -4.81 -9.59 -9.16
N ARG A 48 -4.72 -8.51 -9.94
CA ARG A 48 -4.08 -8.49 -11.26
C ARG A 48 -2.63 -8.02 -11.22
N LEU A 49 -1.79 -8.67 -12.01
CA LEU A 49 -0.43 -8.22 -12.32
C LEU A 49 -0.48 -7.27 -13.52
N LYS A 50 0.19 -6.12 -13.42
CA LYS A 50 0.23 -5.08 -14.45
C LYS A 50 1.57 -4.37 -14.42
N SER A 51 1.93 -3.71 -15.52
CA SER A 51 3.11 -2.85 -15.58
C SER A 51 2.88 -1.58 -14.76
N LEU A 52 3.96 -0.92 -14.33
CA LEU A 52 3.85 0.36 -13.61
C LEU A 52 3.07 1.41 -14.40
N ARG A 53 3.21 1.43 -15.73
CA ARG A 53 2.47 2.35 -16.62
C ARG A 53 0.97 2.08 -16.58
N GLU A 54 0.56 0.82 -16.70
CA GLU A 54 -0.85 0.44 -16.63
C GLU A 54 -1.42 0.72 -15.23
N ILE A 55 -0.65 0.47 -14.18
CA ILE A 55 -1.06 0.78 -12.80
C ILE A 55 -1.27 2.29 -12.63
N GLN A 56 -0.38 3.13 -13.16
CA GLN A 56 -0.56 4.59 -13.12
C GLN A 56 -1.87 5.03 -13.80
N GLN A 57 -2.17 4.48 -14.97
CA GLN A 57 -3.41 4.77 -15.71
C GLN A 57 -4.65 4.33 -14.94
N ASP A 58 -4.63 3.10 -14.40
CA ASP A 58 -5.71 2.54 -13.59
C ASP A 58 -5.93 3.35 -12.30
N LEU A 59 -4.86 3.81 -11.65
CA LEU A 59 -4.96 4.64 -10.45
C LEU A 59 -5.54 6.01 -10.76
N GLY A 60 -5.24 6.58 -11.92
CA GLY A 60 -5.87 7.82 -12.38
C GLY A 60 -7.36 7.64 -12.69
N ARG A 61 -7.74 6.51 -13.31
CA ARG A 61 -9.13 6.27 -13.74
C ARG A 61 -10.06 5.74 -12.65
N TYR A 62 -9.61 4.76 -11.88
CA TYR A 62 -10.43 4.04 -10.90
C TYR A 62 -10.14 4.43 -9.46
N GLY A 63 -9.02 5.11 -9.18
CA GLY A 63 -8.62 5.33 -7.81
C GLY A 63 -7.86 4.15 -7.21
N MET A 64 -7.09 4.41 -6.15
CA MET A 64 -6.56 3.36 -5.28
C MET A 64 -7.67 2.78 -4.38
N SER A 65 -7.58 1.50 -4.04
CA SER A 65 -8.50 0.88 -3.09
C SER A 65 -8.38 1.53 -1.72
N PHE A 66 -9.52 2.01 -1.17
CA PHE A 66 -9.55 2.75 0.11
C PHE A 66 -9.07 1.94 1.30
N ASN A 67 -9.14 0.61 1.19
CA ASN A 67 -8.71 -0.32 2.23
C ASN A 67 -7.22 -0.68 2.10
N TYR A 68 -6.55 -0.22 1.04
CA TYR A 68 -5.15 -0.52 0.78
C TYR A 68 -4.22 0.61 1.28
N THR A 69 -4.38 0.94 2.57
CA THR A 69 -3.60 1.97 3.27
C THR A 69 -2.30 1.43 3.89
N THR A 70 -2.03 0.14 3.77
CA THR A 70 -0.71 -0.45 3.97
C THR A 70 -0.34 -1.21 2.70
N TRP A 71 0.80 -0.88 2.08
CA TRP A 71 1.23 -1.52 0.84
C TRP A 71 1.89 -2.88 1.12
N THR A 72 1.15 -3.80 1.71
CA THR A 72 1.65 -5.12 2.15
C THR A 72 2.20 -5.97 1.00
N HIS A 73 1.63 -5.85 -0.20
CA HIS A 73 2.18 -6.51 -1.41
C HIS A 73 3.40 -5.79 -2.00
N HIS A 74 3.74 -4.60 -1.51
CA HIS A 74 4.84 -3.77 -2.00
C HIS A 74 5.80 -3.40 -0.85
N GLY A 75 6.04 -4.34 0.07
CA GLY A 75 7.16 -4.27 1.03
C GLY A 75 6.88 -3.55 2.34
N GLU A 76 5.70 -2.95 2.52
CA GLU A 76 5.36 -2.38 3.83
C GLU A 76 4.87 -3.45 4.80
N ARG A 77 5.45 -3.42 6.01
CA ARG A 77 4.99 -4.25 7.12
C ARG A 77 3.87 -3.52 7.85
N LEU A 78 2.85 -4.27 8.26
CA LEU A 78 1.92 -3.78 9.28
C LEU A 78 2.76 -3.42 10.51
N ARG A 79 2.67 -2.16 10.95
CA ARG A 79 3.22 -1.81 12.25
C ARG A 79 2.32 -2.49 13.28
N THR A 80 2.69 -3.69 13.69
CA THR A 80 2.15 -4.27 14.91
C THR A 80 2.52 -3.30 16.01
N VAL A 81 1.53 -2.60 16.57
CA VAL A 81 1.75 -1.88 17.81
C VAL A 81 2.10 -2.97 18.81
N SER A 82 3.39 -3.14 19.09
CA SER A 82 3.83 -3.91 20.24
C SER A 82 3.31 -3.17 21.46
N SER A 83 2.09 -3.48 21.88
CA SER A 83 1.69 -3.24 23.25
C SER A 83 2.73 -3.97 24.10
N CYS A 84 3.55 -3.21 24.80
CA CYS A 84 4.38 -3.74 25.86
C CYS A 84 3.45 -4.36 26.90
N SER A 85 3.17 -5.65 26.76
CA SER A 85 2.72 -6.46 27.89
C SER A 85 3.88 -6.44 28.88
N ASN A 86 3.72 -5.63 29.94
CA ASN A 86 4.58 -5.68 31.11
C ASN A 86 4.83 -7.14 31.46
N SER A 87 6.10 -7.56 31.40
CA SER A 87 6.56 -8.81 31.98
C SER A 87 6.27 -8.75 33.48
N SER A 88 5.09 -9.19 33.87
CA SER A 88 4.76 -9.50 35.26
C SER A 88 5.19 -10.95 35.47
N ARG A 89 6.47 -11.06 35.82
CA ARG A 89 7.10 -12.08 36.66
C ARG A 89 6.10 -13.06 37.29
N PHE A 90 6.04 -14.29 36.79
CA PHE A 90 5.48 -15.41 37.55
C PHE A 90 6.52 -15.87 38.59
N PRO A 91 6.20 -15.96 39.89
CA PRO A 91 7.02 -16.74 40.81
C PRO A 91 6.77 -18.22 40.54
N ILE A 92 7.87 -18.98 40.44
CA ILE A 92 7.85 -20.44 40.47
C ILE A 92 7.59 -20.83 41.92
N PHE A 93 6.51 -21.56 42.18
CA PHE A 93 6.40 -22.37 43.41
C PHE A 93 6.52 -23.83 43.02
N GLY A 94 7.56 -24.47 43.58
CA GLY A 94 7.65 -25.91 43.75
C GLY A 94 7.11 -26.34 45.10
#